data_AF-A0A183PNH7-F1
#
_entry.id   AF-A0A183PNH7-F1
#
_cell.length_a   1.000
_cell.length_b   1.000
_cell.length_c   1.000
_cell.angle_alpha   90.00
_cell.angle_beta   90.00
_cell.angle_gamma   90.00
#
_symmetry.space_group_name_H-M   'P 1'
#
loop_
_entity.id
_entity.type
_entity.pdbx_description
1 polymer ?
#
loop_
_entity_poly.entity_id
_entity_poly.type
_entity_poly.pdbx_seq_one_letter_code
_entity_poly.pdbx_strand_id
1 'polypeptide(L)'
;PCEQVVTPEVSIYDETPDAHTGRVVYLENKTVLINGLVGEKVIIQCNVFNMPRGARIFWRRDSLSGDEVSEVINDGLMSRDMSRWEIGQGKQQDSVRYTFDTLNVYILSLEIMSLDKSYEGKYTCECQYTGSVEPARVHRILRVFAKPNIVRHMSSYDTDADSGDPVSLHCNADGIPPPFIYWRRTAGASSIIRNFGTVKSVSV
;
A
#
# COMPACT_ATOMS: atom_id res chain seq x y z
N PRO A 1 20.31 -40.14 -13.78
CA PRO A 1 20.79 -38.73 -13.66
C PRO A 1 19.59 -37.80 -13.43
N CYS A 2 19.37 -37.36 -12.19
CA CYS A 2 18.39 -36.32 -11.91
C CYS A 2 18.89 -35.03 -12.56
N GLU A 3 18.16 -34.55 -13.55
CA GLU A 3 18.42 -33.29 -14.22
C GLU A 3 18.28 -32.19 -13.16
N GLN A 4 19.41 -31.57 -12.78
CA GLN A 4 19.38 -30.45 -11.85
C GLN A 4 18.66 -29.29 -12.55
N VAL A 5 17.43 -29.06 -12.12
CA VAL A 5 16.60 -27.95 -12.56
C VAL A 5 17.22 -26.67 -12.02
N VAL A 6 18.04 -26.00 -12.85
CA VAL A 6 18.60 -24.68 -12.53
C VAL A 6 17.44 -23.69 -12.55
N THR A 7 17.06 -23.17 -11.39
CA THR A 7 16.18 -22.00 -11.29
C THR A 7 16.92 -20.81 -11.90
N PRO A 8 16.36 -20.13 -12.92
CA PRO A 8 16.97 -18.93 -13.44
C PRO A 8 17.03 -17.89 -12.33
N GLU A 9 18.16 -17.22 -12.18
CA GLU A 9 18.37 -16.17 -11.18
C GLU A 9 17.61 -14.91 -11.60
N VAL A 10 16.28 -14.95 -11.46
CA VAL A 10 15.41 -13.82 -11.70
C VAL A 10 15.60 -12.83 -10.56
N SER A 11 16.22 -11.70 -10.88
CA SER A 11 16.37 -10.58 -9.95
C SER A 11 15.25 -9.58 -10.20
N ILE A 12 14.68 -9.02 -9.13
CA ILE A 12 13.65 -7.98 -9.24
C ILE A 12 14.09 -6.73 -8.49
N TYR A 13 14.41 -5.69 -9.25
CA TYR A 13 14.86 -4.39 -8.74
C TYR A 13 13.71 -3.37 -8.83
N ASP A 14 13.61 -2.49 -7.83
CA ASP A 14 12.66 -1.38 -7.83
C ASP A 14 13.28 -0.15 -8.52
N GLU A 15 12.47 0.71 -9.14
CA GLU A 15 12.85 2.13 -9.22
C GLU A 15 12.73 2.67 -7.80
N THR A 16 13.83 3.18 -7.23
CA THR A 16 13.88 3.66 -5.84
C THR A 16 12.73 4.63 -5.55
N PRO A 17 11.79 4.26 -4.68
CA PRO A 17 10.83 5.22 -4.15
C PRO A 17 11.60 6.19 -3.25
N ASP A 18 11.30 7.49 -3.35
CA ASP A 18 12.10 8.56 -2.75
C ASP A 18 12.57 8.23 -1.32
N ALA A 19 13.88 8.00 -1.18
CA ALA A 19 14.54 7.62 0.07
C ALA A 19 14.40 8.69 1.17
N HIS A 20 14.02 9.93 0.82
CA HIS A 20 13.77 11.00 1.79
C HIS A 20 12.41 10.90 2.49
N THR A 21 11.51 10.01 2.06
CA THR A 21 10.14 9.96 2.58
C THR A 21 9.90 8.89 3.65
N GLY A 22 10.80 7.91 3.80
CA GLY A 22 10.62 6.77 4.72
C GLY A 22 9.45 5.83 4.35
N ARG A 23 8.91 5.94 3.12
CA ARG A 23 7.74 5.18 2.66
C ARG A 23 8.00 3.70 2.37
N VAL A 24 9.27 3.33 2.22
CA VAL A 24 9.68 2.01 1.74
C VAL A 24 10.68 1.36 2.66
N VAL A 25 10.39 0.12 3.06
CA VAL A 25 11.23 -0.68 3.96
C VAL A 25 11.52 -2.05 3.32
N TYR A 26 12.80 -2.37 3.18
CA TYR A 26 13.28 -3.66 2.67
C TYR A 26 13.38 -4.69 3.81
N LEU A 27 12.82 -5.88 3.60
CA LEU A 27 12.89 -7.02 4.54
C LEU A 27 13.85 -8.10 4.01
N GLU A 28 14.38 -8.93 4.93
CA GLU A 28 15.39 -9.98 4.66
C GLU A 28 15.01 -10.95 3.52
N ASN A 29 13.71 -11.10 3.21
CA ASN A 29 13.17 -11.97 2.16
C ASN A 29 12.83 -11.27 0.84
N LYS A 30 13.52 -10.18 0.46
CA LYS A 30 13.22 -9.38 -0.75
C LYS A 30 11.79 -8.83 -0.79
N THR A 31 11.10 -8.82 0.35
CA THR A 31 9.77 -8.24 0.51
C THR A 31 9.91 -6.75 0.77
N VAL A 32 9.13 -5.95 0.08
CA VAL A 32 9.15 -4.50 0.23
C VAL A 32 7.81 -4.05 0.84
N LEU A 33 7.88 -3.33 1.96
CA LEU A 33 6.73 -2.65 2.54
C LEU A 33 6.56 -1.28 1.90
N ILE A 34 5.37 -0.97 1.44
CA ILE A 34 4.98 0.30 0.82
C ILE A 34 3.89 0.91 1.70
N ASN A 35 4.16 2.09 2.26
CA ASN A 35 3.18 2.87 3.00
C ASN A 35 2.62 3.97 2.11
N GLY A 36 1.30 3.97 1.89
CA GLY A 36 0.61 4.99 1.10
C GLY A 36 -0.48 5.70 1.90
N LEU A 37 -0.77 6.95 1.55
CA LEU A 37 -1.88 7.69 2.11
C LEU A 37 -3.12 7.62 1.21
N VAL A 38 -4.31 7.61 1.80
CA VAL A 38 -5.57 7.71 1.05
C VAL A 38 -5.54 8.90 0.09
N GLY A 39 -5.92 8.67 -1.17
CA GLY A 39 -5.92 9.64 -2.27
C GLY A 39 -4.60 9.75 -3.04
N GLU A 40 -3.52 9.09 -2.60
CA GLU A 40 -2.24 9.15 -3.31
C GLU A 40 -2.19 8.23 -4.53
N LYS A 41 -1.37 8.63 -5.52
CA LYS A 41 -0.93 7.73 -6.59
C LYS A 41 0.20 6.84 -6.07
N VAL A 42 0.09 5.54 -6.28
CA VAL A 42 1.12 4.55 -5.98
C VAL A 42 1.44 3.76 -7.24
N ILE A 43 2.73 3.54 -7.50
CA ILE A 43 3.21 2.69 -8.58
C ILE A 43 3.98 1.53 -7.94
N ILE A 44 3.56 0.31 -8.22
CA ILE A 44 4.24 -0.91 -7.78
C ILE A 44 4.90 -1.53 -9.01
N GLN A 45 6.22 -1.49 -9.06
CA GLN A 45 6.99 -1.93 -10.22
C GLN A 45 7.69 -3.28 -9.95
N CYS A 46 7.72 -4.11 -10.99
CA CYS A 46 8.42 -5.38 -11.01
C CYS A 46 9.31 -5.46 -12.25
N ASN A 47 10.63 -5.36 -12.06
CA ASN A 47 11.61 -5.51 -13.13
C ASN A 47 12.15 -6.94 -13.16
N VAL A 48 11.80 -7.75 -14.16
CA VAL A 48 12.23 -9.15 -14.28
C VAL A 48 13.39 -9.26 -15.25
N PHE A 49 14.54 -9.72 -14.76
CA PHE A 49 15.77 -9.89 -15.56
C PHE A 49 15.90 -11.34 -16.04
N ASN A 50 16.46 -11.52 -17.24
CA ASN A 50 16.75 -12.85 -17.84
C ASN A 50 15.52 -13.76 -17.96
N MET A 51 14.36 -13.17 -18.28
CA MET A 51 13.11 -13.91 -18.43
C MET A 51 13.20 -15.01 -19.51
N PRO A 52 12.85 -16.28 -19.20
CA PRO A 52 12.86 -17.37 -20.17
C PRO A 52 11.85 -17.18 -21.30
N ARG A 53 12.13 -17.75 -22.48
CA ARG A 53 11.17 -17.77 -23.60
C ARG A 53 9.91 -18.55 -23.19
N GLY A 54 8.74 -17.97 -23.44
CA GLY A 54 7.45 -18.59 -23.11
C GLY A 54 7.02 -18.43 -21.65
N ALA A 55 7.81 -17.74 -20.82
CA ALA A 55 7.38 -17.35 -19.48
C ALA A 55 6.24 -16.30 -19.53
N ARG A 56 5.47 -16.21 -18.44
CA ARG A 56 4.42 -15.20 -18.20
C ARG A 56 4.76 -14.48 -16.91
N ILE A 57 4.61 -13.15 -16.89
CA ILE A 57 4.73 -12.35 -15.67
C ILE A 57 3.35 -11.81 -15.34
N PHE A 58 2.92 -11.96 -14.09
CA PHE A 58 1.68 -11.37 -13.63
C PHE A 58 1.71 -10.93 -12.17
N TRP A 59 0.79 -10.04 -11.80
CA TRP A 59 0.49 -9.68 -10.42
C TRP A 59 -0.64 -10.54 -9.85
N ARG A 60 -0.45 -11.02 -8.63
CA ARG A 60 -1.46 -11.62 -7.75
C ARG A 60 -1.59 -10.76 -6.49
N ARG A 61 -2.79 -10.67 -5.93
CA ARG A 61 -3.06 -10.00 -4.64
C ARG A 61 -3.67 -10.96 -3.65
N ASP A 62 -3.12 -10.97 -2.44
CA ASP A 62 -3.64 -11.70 -1.29
C ASP A 62 -4.02 -10.70 -0.18
N SER A 63 -5.09 -10.98 0.56
CA SER A 63 -5.46 -10.19 1.73
C SER A 63 -4.39 -10.28 2.83
N LEU A 64 -4.20 -9.22 3.61
CA LEU A 64 -3.32 -9.26 4.78
C LEU A 64 -3.96 -9.95 5.99
N SER A 65 -5.29 -10.15 6.00
CA SER A 65 -6.01 -10.78 7.11
C SER A 65 -5.88 -12.30 7.16
N GLY A 66 -5.38 -12.94 6.08
CA GLY A 66 -5.21 -14.40 6.00
C GLY A 66 -6.44 -15.19 5.59
N ASP A 67 -7.58 -14.53 5.36
CA ASP A 67 -8.79 -15.16 4.79
C ASP A 67 -8.70 -15.13 3.26
N GLU A 68 -8.41 -16.27 2.61
CA GLU A 68 -8.00 -16.31 1.20
C GLU A 68 -9.14 -16.61 0.20
N VAL A 69 -9.28 -15.69 -0.77
CA VAL A 69 -9.21 -16.04 -2.20
C VAL A 69 -8.13 -15.13 -2.80
N SER A 70 -7.06 -15.73 -3.33
CA SER A 70 -6.02 -14.98 -4.03
C SER A 70 -6.54 -14.45 -5.36
N GLU A 71 -6.47 -13.14 -5.55
CA GLU A 71 -6.99 -12.48 -6.75
C GLU A 71 -5.88 -12.35 -7.80
N VAL A 72 -6.12 -12.88 -8.98
CA VAL A 72 -5.24 -12.67 -10.14
C VAL A 72 -5.56 -11.31 -10.72
N ILE A 73 -4.62 -10.37 -10.63
CA ILE A 73 -4.82 -9.00 -11.11
C ILE A 73 -4.72 -8.98 -12.65
N ASN A 74 -3.74 -9.69 -13.22
CA ASN A 74 -3.53 -9.84 -14.67
C ASN A 74 -3.57 -11.31 -15.08
N ASP A 75 -4.00 -11.58 -16.31
CA ASP A 75 -3.77 -12.88 -16.95
C ASP A 75 -2.30 -13.12 -17.40
N GLY A 76 -1.44 -12.10 -17.29
CA GLY A 76 -0.01 -12.17 -17.66
C GLY A 76 0.22 -12.36 -19.16
N LEU A 77 -0.85 -12.29 -19.95
CA LEU A 77 -0.77 -12.18 -21.39
C LEU A 77 -0.48 -10.71 -21.70
N MET A 78 0.41 -10.45 -22.65
CA MET A 78 0.64 -9.11 -23.18
C MET A 78 -0.61 -8.67 -23.97
N SER A 79 -1.71 -8.42 -23.27
CA SER A 79 -2.97 -7.98 -23.84
C SER A 79 -2.91 -6.47 -24.03
N ARG A 80 -3.14 -6.02 -25.27
CA ARG A 80 -3.43 -4.61 -25.59
C ARG A 80 -4.75 -4.11 -24.99
N ASP A 81 -5.60 -5.03 -24.54
CA ASP A 81 -6.93 -4.75 -24.04
C ASP A 81 -6.98 -4.92 -22.52
N MET A 82 -7.05 -3.77 -21.85
CA MET A 82 -7.06 -3.60 -20.39
C MET A 82 -8.47 -3.61 -19.79
N SER A 83 -9.51 -3.83 -20.59
CA SER A 83 -10.92 -3.71 -20.16
C SER A 83 -11.42 -4.83 -19.23
N ARG A 84 -10.66 -5.93 -19.08
CA ARG A 84 -11.02 -7.11 -18.29
C ARG A 84 -10.60 -7.09 -16.81
N TRP A 85 -10.23 -5.93 -16.27
CA TRP A 85 -9.55 -5.81 -14.97
C TRP A 85 -10.46 -5.15 -13.93
N GLU A 86 -10.70 -5.85 -12.82
CA GLU A 86 -11.80 -5.52 -11.90
C GLU A 86 -11.38 -4.63 -10.72
N ILE A 87 -10.09 -4.49 -10.40
CA ILE A 87 -9.67 -3.74 -9.20
C ILE A 87 -9.52 -2.24 -9.51
N GLY A 88 -10.67 -1.56 -9.54
CA GLY A 88 -10.86 -0.14 -9.25
C GLY A 88 -9.80 0.83 -9.80
N GLN A 89 -10.09 1.51 -10.91
CA GLN A 89 -9.43 2.78 -11.31
C GLN A 89 -7.90 2.73 -11.60
N GLY A 90 -7.21 1.59 -11.46
CA GLY A 90 -5.80 1.44 -11.78
C GLY A 90 -5.56 1.16 -13.27
N LYS A 91 -4.95 2.10 -13.99
CA LYS A 91 -4.37 1.81 -15.32
C LYS A 91 -3.12 0.97 -15.09
N GLN A 92 -3.13 -0.30 -15.49
CA GLN A 92 -1.88 -1.00 -15.73
C GLN A 92 -1.17 -0.32 -16.90
N GLN A 93 0.01 0.28 -16.71
CA GLN A 93 0.81 0.68 -17.85
C GLN A 93 1.40 -0.59 -18.47
N ASP A 94 1.30 -0.73 -19.79
CA ASP A 94 1.75 -1.90 -20.58
C ASP A 94 3.03 -2.53 -20.01
N SER A 95 3.16 -3.86 -20.08
CA SER A 95 4.44 -4.50 -19.80
C SER A 95 5.49 -3.99 -20.80
N VAL A 96 6.36 -3.07 -20.38
CA VAL A 96 7.37 -2.51 -21.28
C VAL A 96 8.57 -3.43 -21.27
N ARG A 97 8.89 -4.01 -22.44
CA ARG A 97 10.13 -4.75 -22.65
C ARG A 97 11.23 -3.77 -23.02
N TYR A 98 12.27 -3.66 -22.19
CA TYR A 98 13.49 -2.95 -22.52
C TYR A 98 14.61 -3.95 -22.83
N THR A 99 15.26 -3.78 -23.98
CA THR A 99 16.49 -4.50 -24.32
C THR A 99 17.66 -3.53 -24.18
N PHE A 100 18.45 -3.67 -23.13
CA PHE A 100 19.72 -2.94 -22.98
C PHE A 100 20.86 -3.90 -23.32
N ASP A 101 21.55 -3.64 -24.43
CA ASP A 101 22.73 -4.36 -24.93
C ASP A 101 22.54 -5.89 -25.12
N THR A 102 22.54 -6.66 -24.03
CA THR A 102 22.34 -8.13 -23.96
C THR A 102 21.38 -8.57 -22.84
N LEU A 103 20.88 -7.66 -22.01
CA LEU A 103 19.95 -7.95 -20.92
C LEU A 103 18.50 -7.87 -21.42
N ASN A 104 17.76 -8.97 -21.23
CA ASN A 104 16.30 -8.99 -21.41
C ASN A 104 15.66 -8.59 -20.09
N VAL A 105 15.14 -7.36 -20.02
CA VAL A 105 14.42 -6.84 -18.84
C VAL A 105 12.96 -6.61 -19.19
N TYR A 106 12.08 -7.16 -18.38
CA TYR A 106 10.64 -7.00 -18.50
C TYR A 106 10.12 -6.21 -17.31
N ILE A 107 9.48 -5.08 -17.56
CA ILE A 107 8.92 -4.23 -16.52
C ILE A 107 7.42 -4.43 -16.49
N LEU A 108 6.89 -4.81 -15.33
CA LEU A 108 5.46 -4.90 -15.07
C LEU A 108 5.10 -3.92 -13.97
N SER A 109 4.38 -2.86 -14.33
CA SER A 109 3.97 -1.80 -13.41
C SER A 109 2.47 -1.89 -13.12
N LEU A 110 2.13 -1.82 -11.83
CA LEU A 110 0.78 -1.66 -11.35
C LEU A 110 0.60 -0.24 -10.82
N GLU A 111 -0.19 0.58 -11.49
CA GLU A 111 -0.47 1.94 -11.04
C GLU A 111 -1.85 2.02 -10.39
N ILE A 112 -1.86 2.53 -9.16
CA ILE A 112 -3.06 2.86 -8.41
C ILE A 112 -3.15 4.38 -8.38
N MET A 113 -4.16 4.95 -9.02
CA MET A 113 -4.24 6.40 -9.23
C MET A 113 -4.71 7.18 -7.99
N SER A 114 -5.55 6.56 -7.18
CA SER A 114 -6.07 7.12 -5.93
C SER A 114 -6.26 6.00 -4.93
N LEU A 115 -5.38 5.94 -3.94
CA LEU A 115 -5.37 4.90 -2.93
C LEU A 115 -6.57 5.01 -1.98
N ASP A 116 -7.16 3.88 -1.62
CA ASP A 116 -8.09 3.73 -0.52
C ASP A 116 -7.78 2.43 0.27
N LYS A 117 -8.48 2.19 1.38
CA LYS A 117 -8.18 1.05 2.26
C LYS A 117 -8.35 -0.31 1.59
N SER A 118 -9.19 -0.43 0.55
CA SER A 118 -9.44 -1.69 -0.15
C SER A 118 -8.26 -2.17 -1.02
N TYR A 119 -7.28 -1.31 -1.29
CA TYR A 119 -6.03 -1.69 -1.96
C TYR A 119 -4.97 -2.22 -0.99
N GLU A 120 -5.23 -2.25 0.32
CA GLU A 120 -4.31 -2.90 1.26
C GLU A 120 -4.20 -4.40 0.95
N GLY A 121 -2.97 -4.90 0.85
CA GLY A 121 -2.76 -6.26 0.40
C GLY A 121 -1.30 -6.65 0.22
N LYS A 122 -1.08 -7.96 0.06
CA LYS A 122 0.18 -8.53 -0.39
C LYS A 122 0.12 -8.72 -1.89
N TYR A 123 0.86 -7.91 -2.62
CA TYR A 123 1.01 -7.98 -4.06
C TYR A 123 2.23 -8.85 -4.39
N THR A 124 2.01 -9.90 -5.16
CA THR A 124 3.06 -10.82 -5.59
C THR A 124 3.22 -10.70 -7.10
N CYS A 125 4.40 -10.27 -7.55
CA CYS A 125 4.77 -10.40 -8.96
C CYS A 125 5.36 -11.80 -9.13
N GLU A 126 4.75 -12.58 -10.02
CA GLU A 126 5.11 -13.97 -10.29
C GLU A 126 5.53 -14.11 -11.74
N CYS A 127 6.75 -14.64 -11.95
CA CYS A 127 7.23 -15.05 -13.26
C CYS A 127 7.11 -16.56 -13.37
N GLN A 128 6.07 -17.01 -14.08
CA GLN A 128 5.78 -18.43 -14.31
C GLN A 128 6.37 -18.87 -15.66
N TYR A 129 7.08 -19.98 -15.69
CA TYR A 129 7.61 -20.58 -16.92
C TYR A 129 7.31 -22.08 -16.98
N THR A 130 7.30 -22.65 -18.19
CA THR A 130 6.92 -24.06 -18.39
C THR A 130 7.97 -24.99 -17.82
N GLY A 131 7.61 -25.81 -16.82
CA GLY A 131 8.48 -26.81 -16.19
C GLY A 131 8.07 -27.15 -14.75
N SER A 132 8.76 -28.12 -14.13
CA SER A 132 8.55 -28.56 -12.74
C SER A 132 9.33 -27.71 -11.72
N VAL A 133 9.44 -26.41 -11.97
CA VAL A 133 10.26 -25.49 -11.18
C VAL A 133 9.38 -24.50 -10.47
N GLU A 134 9.76 -24.12 -9.24
CA GLU A 134 9.05 -23.07 -8.53
C GLU A 134 9.12 -21.74 -9.30
N PRO A 135 7.98 -21.05 -9.49
CA PRO A 135 7.96 -19.72 -10.10
C PRO A 135 8.83 -18.74 -9.32
N ALA A 136 9.53 -17.85 -10.03
CA ALA A 136 10.23 -16.75 -9.39
C ALA A 136 9.20 -15.73 -8.89
N ARG A 137 9.33 -15.32 -7.62
CA ARG A 137 8.38 -14.45 -6.94
C ARG A 137 9.06 -13.33 -6.19
N VAL A 138 8.35 -12.23 -6.09
CA VAL A 138 8.70 -11.10 -5.25
C VAL A 138 7.44 -10.55 -4.61
N HIS A 139 7.56 -10.11 -3.36
CA HIS A 139 6.43 -9.65 -2.58
C HIS A 139 6.52 -8.15 -2.29
N ARG A 140 5.36 -7.51 -2.34
CA ARG A 140 5.12 -6.12 -2.01
C ARG A 140 3.95 -6.08 -1.04
N ILE A 141 4.14 -5.49 0.13
CA ILE A 141 3.07 -5.30 1.11
C ILE A 141 2.67 -3.85 1.03
N LEU A 142 1.47 -3.57 0.55
CA LEU A 142 0.91 -2.22 0.54
C LEU A 142 0.08 -2.03 1.80
N ARG A 143 0.45 -1.06 2.63
CA ARG A 143 -0.34 -0.61 3.78
C ARG A 143 -0.88 0.78 3.53
N VAL A 144 -2.15 0.99 3.86
CA VAL A 144 -2.85 2.25 3.60
C VAL A 144 -3.13 2.96 4.91
N PHE A 145 -2.71 4.23 4.97
CA PHE A 145 -2.88 5.13 6.10
C PHE A 145 -3.77 6.31 5.71
N ALA A 146 -4.39 6.93 6.70
CA ALA A 146 -5.18 8.14 6.53
C ALA A 146 -4.74 9.15 7.57
N LYS A 147 -4.49 10.39 7.13
CA LYS A 147 -4.13 11.47 8.05
C LYS A 147 -5.26 11.70 9.05
N PRO A 148 -4.94 12.04 10.31
CA PRO A 148 -5.94 12.46 11.27
C PRO A 148 -6.76 13.62 10.73
N ASN A 149 -8.09 13.50 10.78
CA ASN A 149 -9.00 14.56 10.39
C ASN A 149 -10.08 14.73 11.46
N ILE A 150 -10.29 15.98 11.87
CA ILE A 150 -11.31 16.30 12.88
C ILE A 150 -12.66 16.33 12.20
N VAL A 151 -13.55 15.45 12.64
CA VAL A 151 -14.90 15.34 12.09
C VAL A 151 -15.76 16.44 12.70
N ARG A 152 -15.79 17.58 12.02
CA ARG A 152 -16.38 18.84 12.52
C ARG A 152 -17.84 18.70 12.98
N HIS A 153 -18.67 17.99 12.23
CA HIS A 153 -20.09 17.83 12.56
C HIS A 153 -20.35 16.96 13.81
N MET A 154 -19.34 16.21 14.26
CA MET A 154 -19.35 15.43 15.51
C MET A 154 -18.44 16.04 16.57
N SER A 155 -17.94 17.27 16.39
CA SER A 155 -17.04 17.92 17.35
C SER A 155 -17.63 19.26 17.80
N SER A 156 -17.28 19.67 19.02
CA SER A 156 -17.56 21.02 19.50
C SER A 156 -16.76 22.04 18.67
N TYR A 157 -17.40 23.14 18.29
CA TYR A 157 -16.79 24.27 17.61
C TYR A 157 -16.94 25.52 18.52
N ASP A 158 -17.79 26.46 18.13
CA ASP A 158 -18.20 27.60 18.93
C ASP A 158 -19.24 27.12 19.94
N THR A 159 -18.96 27.36 21.23
CA THR A 159 -19.79 26.91 22.34
C THR A 159 -19.91 28.07 23.31
N ASP A 160 -21.14 28.56 23.47
CA ASP A 160 -21.48 29.59 24.45
C ASP A 160 -21.91 28.94 25.77
N ALA A 161 -21.51 29.56 26.87
CA ALA A 161 -21.87 29.10 28.21
C ALA A 161 -21.96 30.28 29.16
N ASP A 162 -22.89 30.19 30.11
CA ASP A 162 -23.06 31.21 31.14
C ASP A 162 -21.95 31.13 32.19
N SER A 163 -21.65 32.28 32.79
CA SER A 163 -20.60 32.37 33.81
C SER A 163 -20.93 31.48 35.02
N GLY A 164 -20.05 30.52 35.30
CA GLY A 164 -20.19 29.59 36.42
C GLY A 164 -20.70 28.21 36.00
N ASP A 165 -21.23 28.08 34.79
CA ASP A 165 -21.73 26.81 34.29
C ASP A 165 -20.60 25.89 33.80
N PRO A 166 -20.73 24.56 34.01
CA PRO A 166 -19.76 23.61 33.50
C PRO A 166 -19.90 23.45 31.98
N VAL A 167 -18.78 23.51 31.27
CA VAL A 167 -18.72 23.26 29.83
C VAL A 167 -18.08 21.90 29.54
N SER A 168 -18.69 21.14 28.65
CA SER A 168 -18.13 19.90 28.10
C SER A 168 -17.85 20.06 26.62
N LEU A 169 -16.58 19.89 26.22
CA LEU A 169 -16.17 19.92 24.82
C LEU A 169 -15.93 18.50 24.31
N HIS A 170 -16.41 18.22 23.11
CA HIS A 170 -16.22 16.94 22.43
C HIS A 170 -15.37 17.12 21.18
N CYS A 171 -14.51 16.15 20.91
CA CYS A 171 -13.69 16.10 19.69
C CYS A 171 -13.75 14.69 19.16
N ASN A 172 -14.23 14.56 17.93
CA ASN A 172 -14.23 13.31 17.19
C ASN A 172 -13.30 13.46 16.00
N ALA A 173 -12.34 12.54 15.86
CA ALA A 173 -11.39 12.54 14.76
C ALA A 173 -11.28 11.14 14.16
N ASP A 174 -11.17 11.07 12.84
CA ASP A 174 -10.89 9.87 12.08
C ASP A 174 -9.44 9.85 11.60
N GLY A 175 -8.98 8.69 11.16
CA GLY A 175 -7.60 8.47 10.72
C GLY A 175 -7.25 6.99 10.75
N ILE A 176 -6.17 6.62 10.05
CA ILE A 176 -5.63 5.26 10.06
C ILE A 176 -4.13 5.36 10.32
N PRO A 177 -3.64 4.85 11.47
CA PRO A 177 -4.42 4.31 12.60
C PRO A 177 -5.29 5.38 13.28
N PRO A 178 -6.26 4.99 14.13
CA PRO A 178 -7.08 5.94 14.89
C PRO A 178 -6.21 6.96 15.63
N PRO A 179 -6.54 8.27 15.54
CA PRO A 179 -5.70 9.31 16.12
C PRO A 179 -5.83 9.37 17.64
N PHE A 180 -4.75 9.84 18.28
CA PHE A 180 -4.78 10.20 19.69
C PHE A 180 -5.32 11.62 19.87
N ILE A 181 -6.37 11.75 20.68
CA ILE A 181 -7.03 13.03 20.93
C ILE A 181 -6.59 13.55 22.30
N TYR A 182 -6.12 14.80 22.34
CA TYR A 182 -5.80 15.53 23.57
C TYR A 182 -6.25 16.99 23.46
N TRP A 183 -6.62 17.57 24.59
CA TRP A 183 -7.04 18.97 24.66
C TRP A 183 -5.90 19.86 25.14
N ARG A 184 -5.77 21.03 24.51
CA ARG A 184 -4.88 22.11 24.91
C ARG A 184 -5.62 23.44 24.85
N ARG A 185 -5.44 24.25 25.90
CA ARG A 185 -5.85 25.65 25.91
C ARG A 185 -4.79 26.50 25.24
N THR A 186 -5.16 27.31 24.24
CA THR A 186 -4.23 28.16 23.49
C THR A 186 -3.93 29.49 24.19
N ALA A 187 -4.83 29.97 25.05
CA ALA A 187 -4.65 31.20 25.84
C ALA A 187 -5.34 31.15 27.21
N GLY A 188 -4.69 31.67 28.25
CA GLY A 188 -5.19 31.71 29.65
C GLY A 188 -4.67 30.56 30.52
N ALA A 189 -4.86 30.65 31.85
CA ALA A 189 -4.36 29.66 32.80
C ALA A 189 -5.02 28.28 32.64
N SER A 190 -4.23 27.21 32.75
CA SER A 190 -4.62 25.82 32.43
C SER A 190 -5.30 25.06 33.58
N SER A 191 -5.51 25.69 34.73
CA SER A 191 -5.69 25.03 36.03
C SER A 191 -7.04 24.33 36.27
N ILE A 192 -7.99 24.33 35.33
CA ILE A 192 -9.36 23.80 35.55
C ILE A 192 -9.78 22.73 34.49
N ILE A 193 -8.90 22.32 33.58
CA ILE A 193 -9.24 21.32 32.55
C ILE A 193 -9.05 19.91 33.10
N ARG A 194 -10.14 19.17 33.30
CA ARG A 194 -10.09 17.72 33.54
C ARG A 194 -9.72 17.02 32.22
N ASN A 195 -8.68 16.17 32.24
CA ASN A 195 -8.06 15.50 31.08
C ASN A 195 -7.21 16.39 30.13
N PHE A 196 -6.53 17.42 30.65
CA PHE A 196 -5.50 18.12 29.88
C PHE A 196 -4.37 17.16 29.50
N GLY A 197 -4.11 16.98 28.20
CA GLY A 197 -3.05 16.09 27.72
C GLY A 197 -3.28 14.58 27.93
N THR A 198 -4.47 14.13 28.35
CA THR A 198 -4.75 12.71 28.53
C THR A 198 -5.21 12.08 27.22
N VAL A 199 -4.46 11.09 26.76
CA VAL A 199 -4.76 10.36 25.52
C VAL A 199 -5.99 9.49 25.72
N LYS A 200 -7.08 9.78 25.01
CA LYS A 200 -8.19 8.82 24.85
C LYS A 200 -8.01 8.11 23.51
N SER A 201 -7.83 6.79 23.56
CA SER A 201 -8.00 5.94 22.38
C SER A 201 -9.49 5.90 22.05
N VAL A 202 -9.85 6.31 20.83
CA VAL A 202 -11.19 6.07 20.32
C VAL A 202 -11.23 4.61 19.86
N SER A 203 -11.83 3.74 20.66
CA SER A 203 -12.19 2.38 20.25
C SER A 203 -13.53 2.47 19.52
N VAL A 204 -13.55 2.10 18.24
CA VAL A 204 -14.79 1.92 17.47
C VAL A 204 -15.38 0.55 17.79
#